data_AF-A0A0Q7SR46-F1
#
_entry.id   AF-A0A0Q7SR46-F1
#
_cell.length_a   1.000
_cell.length_b   1.000
_cell.length_c   1.000
_cell.angle_alpha   90.00
_cell.angle_beta   90.00
_cell.angle_gamma   90.00
#
_symmetry.space_group_name_H-M   'P 1'
#
loop_
_entity.id
_entity.type
_entity.pdbx_description
1 polymer ?
#
loop_
_entity_poly.entity_id
_entity_poly.type
_entity_poly.pdbx_seq_one_letter_code
_entity_poly.pdbx_strand_id
1 'polypeptide(L)'
;MTSKLRLVALIGLALATSGAAINPGEPIDGVDVKLGKNPGGSASVVATTDREGRFSARVRVERGEYTVSTACSPRQTCPPDRQLTLAVDGRRVRPDARGVYLFPVGASLGTVMLRGRVEIFDRWGRQNETRR
;
A
#
# COMPACT_ATOMS: atom_id res chain seq x y z
N MET A 1 32.80 65.52 5.50
CA MET A 1 31.57 64.84 5.05
C MET A 1 31.87 63.36 4.90
N THR A 2 31.54 62.54 5.91
CA THR A 2 31.83 61.10 5.94
C THR A 2 30.58 60.30 5.59
N SER A 3 30.61 59.64 4.44
CA SER A 3 29.55 58.79 3.90
C SER A 3 29.34 57.55 4.78
N LYS A 4 28.10 57.29 5.21
CA LYS A 4 27.71 56.07 5.93
C LYS A 4 26.85 55.22 5.00
N LEU A 5 27.47 54.34 4.20
CA LEU A 5 26.75 53.20 3.63
C LEU A 5 26.57 52.16 4.73
N ARG A 6 25.34 51.95 5.19
CA ARG A 6 24.98 50.81 6.02
C ARG A 6 24.45 49.70 5.11
N LEU A 7 25.25 48.64 5.00
CA LEU A 7 24.91 47.39 4.31
C LEU A 7 23.67 46.77 4.96
N VAL A 8 22.63 46.53 4.16
CA VAL A 8 21.47 45.71 4.54
C VAL A 8 21.83 44.26 4.26
N ALA A 9 22.06 43.46 5.32
CA ALA A 9 22.24 42.02 5.21
C ALA A 9 20.88 41.33 5.37
N LEU A 10 20.20 41.07 4.26
CA LEU A 10 19.04 40.18 4.21
C LEU A 10 19.53 38.73 4.33
N ILE A 11 19.48 38.18 5.54
CA ILE A 11 19.69 36.75 5.78
C ILE A 11 18.42 36.02 5.35
N GLY A 12 18.45 35.43 4.14
CA GLY A 12 17.40 34.54 3.67
C GLY A 12 17.42 33.24 4.47
N LEU A 13 16.44 33.07 5.36
CA LEU A 13 16.20 31.81 6.07
C LEU A 13 15.54 30.82 5.10
N ALA A 14 16.33 29.95 4.48
CA ALA A 14 15.82 28.85 3.68
C ALA A 14 15.21 27.78 4.60
N LEU A 15 13.88 27.68 4.62
CA LEU A 15 13.15 26.58 5.26
C LEU A 15 13.40 25.31 4.45
N ALA A 16 14.32 24.46 4.92
CA ALA A 16 14.50 23.12 4.40
C ALA A 16 13.29 22.27 4.79
N THR A 17 12.32 22.13 3.88
CA THR A 17 11.24 21.15 4.01
C THR A 17 11.85 19.75 3.87
N SER A 18 12.08 19.10 5.01
CA SER A 18 12.50 17.70 5.05
C SER A 18 11.32 16.82 4.60
N GLY A 19 11.20 16.58 3.29
CA GLY A 19 10.34 15.52 2.78
C GLY A 19 10.95 14.17 3.15
N ALA A 20 10.20 13.31 3.84
CA ALA A 20 10.66 11.94 4.11
C ALA A 20 10.96 11.24 2.77
N ALA A 21 12.17 10.74 2.59
CA ALA A 21 12.54 9.96 1.42
C ALA A 21 11.76 8.64 1.45
N ILE A 22 10.91 8.41 0.45
CA ILE A 22 10.14 7.18 0.26
C ILE A 22 11.09 6.16 -0.37
N ASN A 23 11.41 5.06 0.33
CA ASN A 23 12.33 4.04 -0.18
C ASN A 23 11.57 2.83 -0.76
N PRO A 24 11.94 2.32 -1.94
CA PRO A 24 11.38 1.08 -2.46
C PRO A 24 11.56 -0.11 -1.50
N GLY A 25 10.54 -0.96 -1.40
CA GLY A 25 10.50 -2.11 -0.49
C GLY A 25 10.17 -1.76 0.97
N GLU A 26 10.02 -0.47 1.28
CA GLU A 26 9.62 -0.01 2.60
C GLU A 26 8.16 -0.43 2.89
N PRO A 27 7.89 -1.04 4.05
CA PRO A 27 6.55 -1.47 4.43
C PRO A 27 5.61 -0.28 4.64
N ILE A 28 4.33 -0.49 4.35
CA ILE A 28 3.29 0.52 4.61
C ILE A 28 2.34 0.01 5.70
N ASP A 29 2.41 0.62 6.87
CA ASP A 29 1.50 0.40 8.00
C ASP A 29 0.10 1.00 7.73
N GLY A 30 -0.93 0.48 8.41
CA GLY A 30 -2.25 1.10 8.45
C GLY A 30 -3.06 1.06 7.13
N VAL A 31 -2.66 0.25 6.15
CA VAL A 31 -3.37 0.12 4.87
C VAL A 31 -4.52 -0.86 5.02
N ASP A 32 -5.72 -0.41 4.69
CA ASP A 32 -6.91 -1.26 4.69
C ASP A 32 -6.89 -2.21 3.49
N VAL A 33 -7.04 -3.50 3.78
CA VAL A 33 -7.24 -4.55 2.79
C VAL A 33 -8.72 -4.80 2.66
N LYS A 34 -9.23 -4.62 1.44
CA LYS A 34 -10.65 -4.70 1.12
C LYS A 34 -10.94 -5.91 0.25
N LEU A 35 -11.98 -6.66 0.61
CA LEU A 35 -12.50 -7.80 -0.13
C LEU A 35 -13.92 -7.52 -0.62
N GLY A 36 -14.18 -7.68 -1.92
CA GLY A 36 -15.52 -7.56 -2.50
C GLY A 36 -15.87 -8.77 -3.37
N LYS A 37 -17.15 -9.18 -3.35
CA LYS A 37 -17.67 -10.24 -4.24
C LYS A 37 -17.94 -9.65 -5.63
N ASN A 38 -17.55 -10.36 -6.68
CA ASN A 38 -17.74 -9.97 -8.07
C ASN A 38 -18.71 -10.94 -8.77
N PRO A 39 -19.76 -10.46 -9.45
CA PRO A 39 -20.24 -9.07 -9.50
C PRO A 39 -21.05 -8.66 -8.25
N GLY A 40 -21.19 -7.34 -8.04
CA GLY A 40 -22.26 -6.74 -7.22
C GLY A 40 -22.07 -6.69 -5.70
N GLY A 41 -20.99 -7.25 -5.14
CA GLY A 41 -20.72 -7.17 -3.71
C GLY A 41 -19.97 -5.91 -3.31
N SER A 42 -20.47 -5.19 -2.30
CA SER A 42 -19.72 -4.11 -1.65
C SER A 42 -18.43 -4.64 -1.03
N ALA A 43 -17.33 -3.90 -1.18
CA ALA A 43 -16.06 -4.27 -0.59
C ALA A 43 -16.03 -3.92 0.91
N SER A 44 -15.68 -4.89 1.76
CA SER A 44 -15.49 -4.72 3.20
C SER A 44 -14.02 -4.75 3.57
N VAL A 45 -13.63 -3.97 4.58
CA VAL A 45 -12.29 -4.07 5.18
C VAL A 45 -12.20 -5.39 5.93
N VAL A 46 -11.20 -6.21 5.59
CA VAL A 46 -10.99 -7.54 6.18
C VAL A 46 -9.71 -7.63 7.01
N ALA A 47 -8.78 -6.71 6.80
CA ALA A 47 -7.59 -6.51 7.61
C ALA A 47 -7.02 -5.11 7.39
N THR A 48 -6.14 -4.70 8.29
CA THR A 48 -5.28 -3.54 8.15
C THR A 48 -3.83 -4.01 8.31
N THR A 49 -2.90 -3.46 7.53
CA THR A 49 -1.49 -3.85 7.62
C THR A 49 -0.86 -3.45 8.95
N ASP A 50 0.10 -4.25 9.41
CA ASP A 50 0.98 -3.93 10.54
C ASP A 50 2.17 -3.06 10.11
N ARG A 51 3.05 -2.75 11.08
CA ARG A 51 4.26 -1.93 10.87
C ARG A 51 5.23 -2.50 9.85
N GLU A 52 5.19 -3.81 9.63
CA GLU A 52 5.98 -4.49 8.61
C GLU A 52 5.24 -4.59 7.27
N GLY A 53 4.11 -3.91 7.15
CA GLY A 53 3.25 -3.86 5.98
C GLY A 53 2.47 -5.14 5.76
N ARG A 54 2.49 -6.08 6.70
CA ARG A 54 1.91 -7.42 6.55
C ARG A 54 0.47 -7.46 7.03
N PHE A 55 -0.29 -8.39 6.49
CA PHE A 55 -1.62 -8.71 6.98
C PHE A 55 -1.93 -10.20 6.87
N SER A 56 -2.85 -10.67 7.70
CA SER A 56 -3.45 -12.00 7.61
C SER A 56 -4.92 -11.89 8.00
N ALA A 57 -5.83 -12.34 7.13
CA ALA A 57 -7.26 -12.32 7.37
C ALA A 57 -7.88 -13.69 7.07
N ARG A 58 -8.72 -14.16 7.98
CA ARG A 58 -9.52 -15.37 7.78
C ARG A 58 -10.97 -14.93 7.51
N VAL A 59 -11.45 -15.11 6.29
CA VAL A 59 -12.73 -14.56 5.85
C VAL A 59 -13.68 -15.68 5.42
N ARG A 60 -14.91 -15.65 5.92
CA ARG A 60 -15.97 -16.54 5.44
C ARG A 60 -16.53 -15.98 4.15
N VAL A 61 -16.56 -16.82 3.12
CA VAL A 61 -16.98 -16.46 1.77
C VAL A 61 -17.85 -17.57 1.20
N GLU A 62 -18.76 -17.17 0.34
CA GLU A 62 -19.57 -18.11 -0.44
C GLU A 62 -18.86 -18.43 -1.75
N ARG A 63 -19.43 -19.37 -2.52
CA ARG A 63 -19.04 -19.57 -3.92
C ARG A 63 -19.17 -18.26 -4.70
N GLY A 64 -18.15 -17.98 -5.53
CA GLY A 64 -18.16 -16.84 -6.44
C GLY A 64 -16.76 -16.35 -6.77
N GLU A 65 -16.68 -15.25 -7.51
CA GLU A 65 -15.43 -14.53 -7.74
C GLU A 65 -15.28 -13.40 -6.73
N TYR A 66 -14.06 -13.11 -6.35
CA TYR A 66 -13.75 -12.07 -5.38
C TYR A 66 -12.59 -11.21 -5.86
N THR A 67 -12.64 -9.94 -5.47
CA THR A 67 -11.57 -8.97 -5.70
C THR A 67 -10.95 -8.53 -4.38
N VAL A 68 -9.62 -8.43 -4.36
CA VAL A 68 -8.89 -7.75 -3.28
C VAL A 68 -8.32 -6.44 -3.81
N SER A 69 -8.48 -5.40 -2.99
CA SER A 69 -7.92 -4.06 -3.22
C SER A 69 -7.36 -3.49 -1.93
N THR A 70 -6.57 -2.42 -2.04
CA THR A 70 -6.03 -1.69 -0.89
C THR A 70 -6.51 -0.25 -0.90
N ALA A 71 -6.88 0.26 0.27
CA ALA A 71 -7.20 1.65 0.48
C ALA A 71 -6.38 2.21 1.63
N CYS A 72 -5.98 3.47 1.53
CA CYS A 72 -5.45 4.18 2.68
C CYS A 72 -6.59 4.42 3.65
N SER A 73 -6.34 4.17 4.93
CA SER A 73 -7.21 4.67 5.98
C SER A 73 -7.39 6.19 5.82
N PRO A 74 -8.57 6.78 6.10
CA PRO A 74 -8.80 8.22 6.02
C PRO A 74 -7.82 9.07 6.85
N ARG A 75 -7.11 8.44 7.78
CA ARG A 75 -6.14 9.10 8.67
C ARG A 75 -4.71 9.09 8.13
N GLN A 76 -4.46 8.49 6.95
CA GLN A 76 -3.12 8.42 6.36
C GLN A 76 -3.11 8.68 4.86
N THR A 77 -2.02 9.26 4.37
CA THR A 77 -1.71 9.33 2.94
C THR A 77 -0.76 8.19 2.60
N CYS A 78 -1.17 7.25 1.75
CA CYS A 78 -0.21 6.28 1.22
C CYS A 78 0.44 6.80 -0.05
N PRO A 79 1.69 6.37 -0.31
CA PRO A 79 2.33 6.52 -1.60
C PRO A 79 1.45 5.96 -2.75
N PRO A 80 1.41 6.64 -3.91
CA PRO A 80 0.64 6.20 -5.07
C PRO A 80 1.21 4.95 -5.73
N ASP A 81 2.51 4.71 -5.56
CA ASP A 81 3.32 3.60 -6.07
C ASP A 81 3.36 2.39 -5.12
N ARG A 82 2.36 2.23 -4.26
CA ARG A 82 2.24 1.04 -3.41
C ARG A 82 1.92 -0.21 -4.24
N GLN A 83 2.50 -1.33 -3.84
CA GLN A 83 2.17 -2.64 -4.37
C GLN A 83 1.66 -3.57 -3.26
N LEU A 84 0.66 -4.38 -3.60
CA LEU A 84 0.20 -5.48 -2.77
C LEU A 84 0.87 -6.79 -3.23
N THR A 85 1.38 -7.60 -2.31
CA THR A 85 1.56 -9.03 -2.55
C THR A 85 0.43 -9.78 -1.87
N LEU A 86 -0.24 -10.67 -2.59
CA LEU A 86 -1.39 -11.42 -2.08
C LEU A 86 -1.18 -12.93 -2.27
N ALA A 87 -1.48 -13.68 -1.23
CA ALA A 87 -1.72 -15.11 -1.28
C ALA A 87 -3.11 -15.42 -0.72
N VAL A 88 -3.81 -16.33 -1.41
CA VAL A 88 -5.11 -16.88 -1.00
C VAL A 88 -4.90 -18.37 -0.77
N ASP A 89 -5.16 -18.84 0.45
CA ASP A 89 -4.94 -20.24 0.86
C ASP A 89 -3.53 -20.74 0.51
N GLY A 90 -2.54 -19.87 0.70
CA GLY A 90 -1.13 -20.15 0.41
C GLY A 90 -0.73 -20.02 -1.07
N ARG A 91 -1.67 -19.82 -1.99
CA ARG A 91 -1.39 -19.63 -3.41
C ARG A 91 -1.27 -18.15 -3.75
N ARG A 92 -0.15 -17.75 -4.37
CA ARG A 92 0.07 -16.37 -4.80
C ARG A 92 -0.94 -15.98 -5.89
N VAL A 93 -1.59 -14.84 -5.72
CA VAL A 93 -2.48 -14.24 -6.71
C VAL A 93 -1.77 -13.06 -7.36
N ARG A 94 -1.85 -12.96 -8.68
CA ARG A 94 -1.33 -11.82 -9.44
C ARG A 94 -2.44 -10.83 -9.73
N PRO A 95 -2.15 -9.51 -9.75
CA PRO A 95 -3.13 -8.53 -10.18
C PRO A 95 -3.37 -8.63 -11.68
N ASP A 96 -4.54 -8.17 -12.12
CA ASP A 96 -4.80 -7.84 -13.51
C ASP A 96 -4.04 -6.57 -13.95
N ALA A 97 -4.23 -6.15 -15.20
CA ALA A 97 -3.61 -4.94 -15.76
C ALA A 97 -4.04 -3.65 -15.03
N ARG A 98 -5.09 -3.68 -14.21
CA ARG A 98 -5.60 -2.54 -13.42
C ARG A 98 -5.13 -2.60 -11.97
N GLY A 99 -4.30 -3.56 -11.59
CA GLY A 99 -3.84 -3.74 -10.21
C GLY A 99 -4.85 -4.45 -9.31
N VAL A 100 -5.92 -5.05 -9.87
CA VAL A 100 -6.97 -5.73 -9.11
C VAL A 100 -6.66 -7.21 -8.98
N TYR A 101 -6.71 -7.74 -7.77
CA TYR A 101 -6.46 -9.15 -7.50
C TYR A 101 -7.76 -9.92 -7.56
N LEU A 102 -7.96 -10.73 -8.60
CA LEU A 102 -9.16 -11.55 -8.77
C LEU A 102 -8.85 -13.00 -8.41
N PHE A 103 -9.73 -13.64 -7.65
CA PHE A 103 -9.63 -15.07 -7.35
C PHE A 103 -11.01 -15.73 -7.22
N PRO A 104 -11.18 -16.97 -7.73
CA PRO A 104 -12.41 -17.72 -7.57
C PRO A 104 -12.44 -18.50 -6.24
N VAL A 105 -13.64 -18.63 -5.67
CA VAL A 105 -13.96 -19.52 -4.55
C VAL A 105 -14.88 -20.62 -5.07
N GLY A 106 -14.47 -21.88 -4.84
CA GLY A 106 -15.15 -23.09 -5.33
C GLY A 106 -16.51 -23.37 -4.69
N ALA A 107 -17.07 -24.55 -5.00
CA ALA A 107 -18.49 -24.89 -4.85
C ALA A 107 -19.07 -24.89 -3.42
N SER A 108 -18.27 -24.70 -2.37
CA SER A 108 -18.74 -24.69 -0.98
C SER A 108 -18.57 -23.32 -0.32
N LEU A 109 -19.51 -22.98 0.57
CA LEU A 109 -19.30 -21.98 1.62
C LEU A 109 -18.03 -22.36 2.38
N GLY A 110 -17.07 -21.44 2.41
CA GLY A 110 -15.72 -21.74 2.84
C GLY A 110 -15.11 -20.60 3.64
N THR A 111 -13.97 -20.89 4.23
CA THR A 111 -13.13 -19.88 4.85
C THR A 111 -11.85 -19.78 4.04
N VAL A 112 -11.57 -18.60 3.51
CA VAL A 112 -10.31 -18.31 2.81
C VAL A 112 -9.34 -17.62 3.75
N MET A 113 -8.07 -18.00 3.67
CA MET A 113 -6.96 -17.31 4.32
C MET A 113 -6.31 -16.36 3.32
N LEU A 114 -6.47 -15.07 3.57
CA LEU A 114 -5.76 -14.01 2.86
C LEU A 114 -4.50 -13.67 3.64
N ARG A 115 -3.36 -13.62 2.95
CA ARG A 115 -2.08 -13.16 3.51
C ARG A 115 -1.35 -12.30 2.51
N GLY A 116 -0.59 -11.34 3.00
CA GLY A 116 0.15 -10.49 2.09
C GLY A 116 0.98 -9.42 2.78
N ARG A 117 1.58 -8.58 1.94
CA ARG A 117 2.32 -7.39 2.35
C ARG A 117 2.02 -6.23 1.40
N VAL A 118 1.93 -5.03 1.95
CA VAL A 118 1.89 -3.78 1.19
C VAL A 118 3.22 -3.05 1.39
N GLU A 119 3.86 -2.71 0.28
CA GLU A 119 5.17 -2.05 0.25
C GLU A 119 5.21 -0.98 -0.85
N ILE A 120 6.14 -0.04 -0.73
CA ILE A 120 6.43 0.93 -1.79
C ILE A 120 7.16 0.22 -2.94
N PHE A 121 6.74 0.48 -4.18
CA PHE A 121 7.41 -0.02 -5.37
C PHE A 121 8.27 1.06 -6.03
N ASP A 122 9.41 0.68 -6.62
CA ASP A 122 10.16 1.63 -7.45
C ASP A 122 9.50 1.80 -8.83
N ARG A 123 9.76 2.93 -9.50
CA ARG A 123 9.27 3.20 -10.87
C ARG A 123 9.85 2.22 -11.92
N TRP A 124 10.79 1.35 -11.55
CA TRP A 124 11.65 0.59 -12.47
C TRP A 124 11.51 -0.93 -12.39
N GLY A 125 10.59 -1.45 -11.58
CA GLY A 125 10.35 -2.89 -11.54
C GLY A 125 11.25 -3.68 -10.59
N ARG A 126 12.14 -3.03 -9.83
CA ARG A 126 13.13 -3.71 -8.99
C ARG A 126 12.69 -3.69 -7.53
N GLN A 127 12.35 -4.87 -7.00
CA GLN A 127 12.56 -5.11 -5.57
C GLN A 127 14.05 -4.85 -5.32
N ASN A 128 14.38 -4.07 -4.27
CA ASN A 128 15.76 -3.81 -3.89
C ASN A 128 16.53 -5.14 -3.74
N GLU A 129 17.25 -5.54 -4.81
CA GLU A 129 18.32 -6.54 -4.78
C GLU A 129 19.53 -5.92 -4.07
N THR A 130 19.36 -5.48 -2.83
CA THR A 130 20.47 -5.07 -1.99
C THR A 130 20.20 -5.49 -0.55
N ARG A 131 20.22 -6.81 -0.34
CA ARG A 131 20.84 -7.39 0.85
C ARG A 131 21.85 -8.44 0.41
N ARG A 132 23.12 -8.05 0.39
CA ARG A 132 24.19 -8.90 0.90
C ARG A 132 24.93 -8.09 1.96
#